data_AF-A0A7Y8TIV2-F1
#
_entry.id   AF-A0A7Y8TIV2-F1
#
_cell.length_a   1.000
_cell.length_b   1.000
_cell.length_c   1.000
_cell.angle_alpha   90.00
_cell.angle_beta   90.00
_cell.angle_gamma   90.00
#
_symmetry.space_group_name_H-M   'P 1'
#
loop_
_entity.id
_entity.type
_entity.pdbx_description
1 polymer ?
#
loop_
_entity_poly.entity_id
_entity_poly.type
_entity_poly.pdbx_seq_one_letter_code
_entity_poly.pdbx_strand_id
1 'polypeptide(L)'
;RKCIDACPTDAIVSEKIIDGSKCISYATIELKDDIPDHFKNKMEDWMFGCDICQDVCPWNRFAAPHQQSRFKPNEALKNFKKGEWKEITQEIFSEIFKKSPVKRTKFAGLKRNIEFLERSSD
;
A
#
# COMPACT_ATOMS: atom_id res chain seq x y z
N ARG A 1 -5.67 -7.88 21.08
CA ARG A 1 -4.73 -6.80 20.69
C ARG A 1 -4.92 -6.52 19.21
N LYS A 2 -5.97 -5.77 18.81
CA LYS A 2 -6.51 -5.80 17.45
C LYS A 2 -5.50 -5.62 16.31
N CYS A 3 -4.62 -4.62 16.38
CA CYS A 3 -3.62 -4.37 15.34
C CYS A 3 -2.55 -5.48 15.26
N ILE A 4 -2.11 -6.01 16.40
CA ILE A 4 -1.15 -7.12 16.47
C ILE A 4 -1.80 -8.37 15.87
N ASP A 5 -3.01 -8.70 16.32
CA ASP A 5 -3.71 -9.93 15.92
C ASP A 5 -4.13 -9.91 14.43
N ALA A 6 -4.32 -8.73 13.83
CA ALA A 6 -4.76 -8.57 12.45
C ALA A 6 -3.63 -8.35 11.44
N CYS A 7 -2.38 -8.13 11.87
CA CYS A 7 -1.28 -7.89 10.95
C CYS A 7 -0.97 -9.18 10.17
N PRO A 8 -1.17 -9.23 8.84
CA PRO A 8 -1.12 -10.49 8.08
C PRO A 8 0.28 -11.11 7.99
N THR A 9 1.32 -10.34 8.29
CA THR A 9 2.73 -10.73 8.19
C THR A 9 3.43 -10.82 9.53
N ASP A 10 2.71 -10.68 10.64
CA ASP A 10 3.27 -10.64 12.00
C ASP A 10 4.35 -9.56 12.17
N ALA A 11 4.24 -8.45 11.43
CA ALA A 11 5.22 -7.37 11.47
C ALA A 11 5.20 -6.61 12.81
N ILE A 12 4.07 -6.62 13.53
CA ILE A 12 3.97 -5.99 14.86
C ILE A 12 4.35 -7.02 15.92
N VAL A 13 5.64 -7.06 16.27
CA VAL A 13 6.22 -8.08 17.16
C VAL A 13 5.71 -7.93 18.60
N SER A 14 5.60 -6.70 19.08
CA SER A 14 5.08 -6.38 20.41
C SER A 14 4.65 -4.92 20.47
N GLU A 15 4.21 -4.45 21.65
CA GLU A 15 3.87 -3.05 21.86
C GLU A 15 5.00 -2.13 21.41
N LYS A 16 4.70 -1.24 20.45
CA LYS A 16 5.62 -0.24 19.89
C LYS A 16 6.85 -0.81 19.16
N ILE A 17 6.88 -2.12 18.88
CA ILE A 17 7.96 -2.77 18.12
C ILE A 17 7.40 -3.31 16.81
N ILE A 18 7.96 -2.83 15.70
CA ILE A 18 7.60 -3.24 14.35
C ILE A 18 8.86 -3.75 13.65
N ASP A 19 8.79 -4.96 13.11
CA ASP A 19 9.77 -5.50 12.17
C ASP A 19 9.46 -4.97 10.76
N GLY A 20 10.24 -3.98 10.33
CA GLY A 20 10.09 -3.36 9.02
C GLY A 20 10.26 -4.34 7.86
N SER A 21 11.08 -5.39 8.02
CA SER A 21 11.32 -6.38 6.97
C SER A 21 10.08 -7.22 6.62
N LYS A 22 9.11 -7.26 7.53
CA LYS A 22 7.82 -7.95 7.37
C LYS A 22 6.66 -6.99 7.10
N CYS A 23 6.86 -5.68 7.20
CA CYS A 23 5.79 -4.71 7.07
C CYS A 23 5.41 -4.47 5.60
N ILE A 24 4.14 -4.68 5.24
CA ILE A 24 3.63 -4.45 3.87
C ILE A 24 3.86 -2.99 3.43
N SER A 25 3.65 -2.03 4.33
CA SER A 25 3.90 -0.63 4.04
C SER A 25 5.37 -0.36 3.70
N TYR A 26 6.31 -0.97 4.42
CA TYR A 26 7.74 -0.88 4.08
C TYR A 26 8.05 -1.55 2.73
N ALA A 27 7.55 -2.78 2.52
CA ALA A 27 7.77 -3.54 1.30
C ALA A 27 7.27 -2.79 0.05
N THR A 28 6.12 -2.12 0.14
CA THR A 28 5.50 -1.43 -1.00
C THR A 28 6.05 -0.03 -1.25
N ILE A 29 6.57 0.65 -0.22
CA ILE A 29 7.03 2.05 -0.31
C ILE A 29 8.56 2.17 -0.40
N GLU A 30 9.31 1.42 0.41
CA GLU A 30 10.75 1.65 0.63
C GLU A 30 11.65 0.58 0.01
N LEU A 31 11.22 -0.69 0.01
CA LEU A 31 12.03 -1.78 -0.52
C LEU A 31 12.27 -1.55 -2.02
N LYS A 32 13.53 -1.67 -2.45
CA LYS A 32 13.92 -1.46 -3.86
C LYS A 32 14.13 -2.77 -4.63
N ASP A 33 14.42 -3.85 -3.93
CA ASP A 33 14.64 -5.18 -4.49
C ASP A 33 13.32 -5.95 -4.67
N ASP A 34 13.36 -7.21 -5.07
CA ASP A 34 12.13 -8.00 -5.19
C ASP A 34 11.42 -8.17 -3.84
N ILE A 35 10.08 -8.18 -3.88
CA ILE A 35 9.27 -8.47 -2.69
C ILE A 35 9.51 -9.94 -2.30
N PRO A 36 9.93 -10.23 -1.05
CA PRO A 36 10.17 -11.60 -0.62
C PRO A 36 8.93 -12.49 -0.69
N ASP A 37 9.12 -13.77 -1.03
CA ASP A 37 8.02 -14.75 -1.17
C ASP A 37 7.16 -14.93 0.08
N HIS A 38 7.68 -14.60 1.27
CA HIS A 38 6.91 -14.70 2.50
C HIS A 38 5.74 -13.69 2.58
N PHE A 39 5.68 -12.70 1.68
CA PHE A 39 4.54 -11.80 1.50
C PHE A 39 3.44 -12.37 0.59
N LYS A 40 3.70 -13.49 -0.10
CA LYS A 40 2.74 -14.11 -1.02
C LYS A 40 1.42 -14.39 -0.27
N ASN A 41 0.31 -13.97 -0.88
CA ASN A 41 -1.07 -14.12 -0.38
C ASN A 41 -1.34 -13.40 0.96
N LYS A 42 -0.46 -12.49 1.39
CA LYS A 42 -0.61 -11.71 2.64
C LYS A 42 -0.79 -10.21 2.42
N MET A 43 -0.61 -9.75 1.19
CA MET A 43 -0.71 -8.33 0.83
C MET A 43 -2.13 -7.90 0.43
N GLU A 44 -3.10 -8.83 0.35
CA GLU A 44 -4.45 -8.57 -0.18
C GLU A 44 -4.37 -7.85 -1.54
N ASP A 45 -4.95 -6.65 -1.69
CA ASP A 45 -4.79 -5.79 -2.87
C ASP A 45 -3.91 -4.55 -2.58
N TRP A 46 -3.12 -4.55 -1.49
CA TRP A 46 -2.28 -3.41 -1.10
C TRP A 46 -1.04 -3.28 -2.01
N MET A 47 -1.16 -2.47 -3.07
CA MET A 47 -0.06 -2.14 -3.99
C MET A 47 0.81 -0.94 -3.52
N PHE A 48 0.35 -0.15 -2.55
CA PHE A 48 1.10 0.97 -1.97
C PHE A 48 0.62 1.26 -0.54
N GLY A 49 1.51 1.17 0.44
CA GLY A 49 1.16 1.31 1.85
C GLY A 49 0.39 0.10 2.38
N CYS A 50 -0.12 0.22 3.61
CA CYS A 50 -1.02 -0.74 4.24
C CYS A 50 -1.69 -0.06 5.45
N ASP A 51 -3.02 -0.11 5.52
CA ASP A 51 -3.78 0.46 6.64
C ASP A 51 -4.47 -0.58 7.53
N ILE A 52 -4.25 -1.89 7.33
CA ILE A 52 -4.90 -2.96 8.11
C ILE A 52 -4.80 -2.73 9.63
N CYS A 53 -3.62 -2.36 10.13
CA CYS A 53 -3.43 -2.11 11.56
C CYS A 53 -4.17 -0.85 12.07
N GLN A 54 -4.40 0.13 11.20
CA GLN A 54 -5.18 1.33 11.47
C GLN A 54 -6.68 1.04 11.37
N ASP A 55 -7.13 0.27 10.38
CA ASP A 55 -8.54 -0.03 10.15
C ASP A 55 -9.18 -0.81 11.31
N VAL A 56 -8.41 -1.71 11.91
CA VAL A 56 -8.86 -2.48 13.08
C VAL A 56 -8.70 -1.72 14.40
N CYS A 57 -8.07 -0.54 14.40
CA CYS A 57 -7.80 0.21 15.62
C CYS A 57 -9.12 0.76 16.22
N PRO A 58 -9.45 0.43 17.49
CA PRO A 58 -10.70 0.88 18.10
C PRO A 58 -10.78 2.40 18.29
N TRP A 59 -9.66 3.11 18.21
CA TRP A 59 -9.61 4.57 18.32
C TRP A 59 -9.89 5.27 16.99
N ASN A 60 -9.62 4.61 15.85
CA ASN A 60 -9.85 5.21 14.53
C ASN A 60 -11.33 5.37 14.19
N ARG A 61 -12.24 4.71 14.91
CA ARG A 61 -13.69 4.97 14.82
C ARG A 61 -14.08 6.41 15.18
N PHE A 62 -13.19 7.13 15.87
CA PHE A 62 -13.39 8.53 16.25
C PHE A 62 -12.71 9.51 15.28
N ALA A 63 -12.02 9.02 14.25
CA ALA A 63 -11.36 9.88 13.27
C ALA A 63 -12.40 10.60 12.39
N ALA A 64 -12.14 11.86 12.10
CA ALA A 64 -12.93 12.67 11.18
C ALA A 64 -12.18 12.87 9.85
N PRO A 65 -12.86 12.85 8.70
CA PRO A 65 -12.24 13.19 7.42
C PRO A 65 -11.63 14.59 7.45
N HIS A 66 -10.50 14.77 6.78
CA HIS A 66 -9.89 16.08 6.64
C HIS A 66 -10.74 17.01 5.76
N GLN A 67 -10.65 18.32 5.99
CA GLN A 67 -11.27 19.34 5.11
C GLN A 67 -10.27 19.97 4.14
N GLN A 68 -9.03 19.49 4.14
CA GLN A 68 -7.94 20.07 3.39
C GLN A 68 -8.00 19.68 1.90
N SER A 69 -8.22 20.65 1.01
CA SER A 69 -8.42 20.41 -0.43
C SER A 69 -7.19 19.81 -1.12
N ARG A 70 -5.97 20.17 -0.70
CA ARG A 70 -4.71 19.63 -1.25
C ARG A 70 -4.50 18.12 -1.02
N PHE A 71 -5.31 17.50 -0.16
CA PHE A 71 -5.24 16.06 0.12
C PHE A 71 -6.26 15.26 -0.69
N LYS A 72 -7.09 15.92 -1.52
CA LYS A 72 -7.97 15.21 -2.44
C LYS A 72 -7.12 14.42 -3.45
N PRO A 73 -7.45 13.14 -3.71
CA PRO A 73 -6.79 12.35 -4.74
C PRO A 73 -7.05 12.94 -6.12
N ASN A 74 -6.22 12.60 -7.10
CA ASN A 74 -6.46 12.96 -8.49
C ASN A 74 -7.77 12.31 -8.97
N GLU A 75 -8.64 13.09 -9.62
CA GLU A 75 -9.94 12.63 -10.11
C GLU A 75 -9.86 11.46 -11.09
N ALA A 76 -8.76 11.33 -11.84
CA ALA A 76 -8.52 10.20 -12.73
C ALA A 76 -8.55 8.85 -12.00
N LEU A 77 -8.17 8.81 -10.71
CA LEU A 77 -8.17 7.59 -9.90
C LEU A 77 -9.58 7.02 -9.66
N LYS A 78 -10.63 7.84 -9.73
CA LYS A 78 -12.02 7.37 -9.49
C LYS A 78 -12.49 6.37 -10.53
N ASN A 79 -11.93 6.44 -11.75
CA ASN A 79 -12.35 5.63 -12.87
C ASN A 79 -11.38 4.48 -13.18
N PHE A 80 -10.27 4.37 -12.44
CA PHE A 80 -9.24 3.36 -12.67
C PHE A 80 -9.72 1.97 -12.25
N LYS A 81 -9.89 1.08 -13.23
CA LYS A 81 -10.26 -0.34 -13.04
C LYS A 81 -9.01 -1.20 -12.82
N LYS A 82 -9.19 -2.39 -12.22
CA LYS A 82 -8.10 -3.34 -11.95
C LYS A 82 -7.25 -3.67 -13.20
N GLY A 83 -7.88 -3.77 -14.38
CA GLY A 83 -7.15 -4.00 -15.64
C GLY A 83 -6.25 -2.83 -16.06
N GLU A 84 -6.67 -1.58 -15.84
CA GLU A 84 -5.92 -0.38 -16.21
C GLU A 84 -4.67 -0.19 -15.34
N TRP A 85 -4.70 -0.71 -14.10
CA TRP A 85 -3.51 -0.74 -13.25
C TRP A 85 -2.40 -1.63 -13.81
N LYS A 86 -2.72 -2.69 -14.56
CA LYS A 86 -1.71 -3.57 -15.18
C LYS A 86 -0.98 -2.90 -16.33
N GLU A 87 -1.69 -2.03 -17.05
CA GLU A 87 -1.20 -1.33 -18.23
C GLU A 87 -0.72 0.09 -17.92
N ILE A 88 -0.63 0.46 -16.63
CA ILE A 88 -0.17 1.78 -16.22
C ILE A 88 1.21 2.09 -16.79
N THR A 89 1.34 3.23 -17.45
CA THR A 89 2.60 3.68 -18.03
C THR A 89 3.32 4.67 -17.12
N GLN A 90 4.60 4.92 -17.39
CA GLN A 90 5.41 5.92 -16.67
C GLN A 90 4.79 7.33 -16.79
N GLU A 91 4.22 7.66 -17.94
CA GLU A 91 3.58 8.93 -18.25
C GLU A 91 2.33 9.12 -17.39
N ILE A 92 1.44 8.13 -17.40
CA ILE A 92 0.20 8.11 -16.61
C ILE A 92 0.52 8.17 -15.11
N PHE A 93 1.45 7.32 -14.64
CA PHE A 93 1.94 7.37 -13.26
C PHE A 93 2.45 8.78 -12.91
N SER A 94 3.14 9.43 -13.86
CA SER A 94 3.74 10.72 -13.60
C SER A 94 2.76 11.86 -13.49
N GLU A 95 1.71 11.80 -14.30
CA GLU A 95 0.59 12.73 -14.28
C GLU A 95 -0.28 12.55 -13.04
N ILE A 96 -0.79 11.32 -12.82
CA ILE A 96 -1.77 11.03 -11.78
C ILE A 96 -1.19 11.25 -10.37
N PHE A 97 0.05 10.82 -10.14
CA PHE A 97 0.69 10.91 -8.83
C PHE A 97 1.59 12.14 -8.66
N LYS A 98 1.45 13.18 -9.50
CA LYS A 98 2.19 14.43 -9.30
C LYS A 98 1.92 15.00 -7.91
N LYS A 99 2.99 15.25 -7.14
CA LYS A 99 2.93 15.72 -5.73
C LYS A 99 2.25 14.74 -4.75
N SER A 100 2.09 13.47 -5.12
CA SER A 100 1.57 12.43 -4.23
C SER A 100 2.73 11.68 -3.52
N PRO A 101 2.54 11.21 -2.27
CA PRO A 101 3.47 10.30 -1.60
C PRO A 101 3.78 9.03 -2.40
N VAL A 102 2.87 8.59 -3.29
CA VAL A 102 3.07 7.44 -4.19
C VAL A 102 4.32 7.59 -5.06
N LYS A 103 4.78 8.83 -5.32
CA LYS A 103 6.05 9.06 -6.02
C LYS A 103 7.28 8.48 -5.31
N ARG A 104 7.19 8.20 -4.00
CA ARG A 104 8.29 7.64 -3.20
C ARG A 104 8.69 6.24 -3.69
N THR A 105 7.72 5.38 -4.02
CA THR A 105 7.99 4.03 -4.56
C THR A 105 8.50 4.05 -6.01
N LYS A 106 8.31 5.18 -6.71
CA LYS A 106 8.56 5.35 -8.15
C LYS A 106 7.68 4.41 -8.99
N PHE A 107 7.68 4.62 -10.30
CA PHE A 107 6.89 3.79 -11.22
C PHE A 107 7.31 2.32 -11.17
N ALA A 108 8.63 2.06 -11.19
CA ALA A 108 9.16 0.70 -11.14
C ALA A 108 8.73 -0.05 -9.86
N GLY A 109 8.73 0.62 -8.71
CA GLY A 109 8.29 0.02 -7.45
C GLY A 109 6.78 -0.26 -7.44
N LEU A 110 5.95 0.68 -7.89
CA LEU A 110 4.51 0.45 -8.01
C LEU A 110 4.20 -0.71 -8.96
N LYS A 111 4.84 -0.75 -10.13
CA LYS A 111 4.66 -1.81 -11.13
C LYS A 111 5.07 -3.17 -10.57
N ARG A 112 6.22 -3.26 -9.90
CA ARG A 112 6.67 -4.47 -9.18
C ARG A 112 5.63 -4.95 -8.16
N ASN A 113 5.04 -4.02 -7.38
CA ASN A 113 4.03 -4.38 -6.39
C ASN A 113 2.77 -4.97 -7.05
N ILE A 114 2.29 -4.34 -8.13
CA ILE A 114 1.13 -4.83 -8.91
C ILE A 114 1.41 -6.23 -9.46
N GLU A 115 2.58 -6.44 -10.07
CA GLU A 115 2.98 -7.75 -10.61
C GLU A 115 3.10 -8.83 -9.52
N PHE A 116 3.54 -8.46 -8.31
CA PHE A 116 3.60 -9.38 -7.18
C PHE A 116 2.21 -9.83 -6.71
N LEU A 117 1.25 -8.92 -6.64
CA LEU A 117 -0.14 -9.22 -6.25
C LEU A 117 -0.82 -10.16 -7.26
N GLU A 118 -0.56 -9.97 -8.55
CA GLU A 118 -1.10 -10.82 -9.61
C GLU A 118 -0.59 -12.27 -9.50
N ARG A 119 0.71 -12.47 -9.31
CA ARG A 119 1.30 -13.82 -9.11
C ARG A 119 0.88 -14.50 -7.80
N SER A 120 0.29 -13.73 -6.88
CA SER A 120 -0.23 -14.21 -5.59
C SER A 120 -1.73 -14.51 -5.66
N SER A 121 -2.40 -14.21 -6.77
CA SER A 121 -3.85 -14.45 -6.93
C SER A 121 -4.18 -15.82 -7.55
N ASP A 122 -3.14 -16.63 -7.84
CA ASP A 122 -3.20 -18.02 -8.30
C ASP A 122 -3.01 -19.01 -7.13
#